data_AF-A0A841ELP3-F1
#
_entry.id   AF-A0A841ELP3-F1
#
_cell.length_a   1.000
_cell.length_b   1.000
_cell.length_c   1.000
_cell.angle_alpha   90.00
_cell.angle_beta   90.00
_cell.angle_gamma   90.00
#
_symmetry.space_group_name_H-M   'P 1'
#
loop_
_entity.id
_entity.type
_entity.pdbx_description
1 polymer ?
#
loop_
_entity_poly.entity_id
_entity_poly.type
_entity_poly.pdbx_seq_one_letter_code
_entity_poly.pdbx_strand_id
1 'polypeptide(L)'
;MSDPSTRVSPREIAEFMDALRAHRNAAFNGSGPRPDAALLAWKSSILGRIADQTDDAETRAVADEARAELAALRADDESGGGR
;
A
#
# COMPACT_ATOMS: atom_id res chain seq x y z
N MET A 1 5.32 25.61 6.28
CA MET A 1 4.68 25.32 4.98
C MET A 1 4.49 23.80 4.91
N SER A 2 3.27 23.31 5.05
CA SER A 2 2.98 21.89 4.83
C SER A 2 2.86 21.66 3.33
N ASP A 3 3.68 20.77 2.78
CA ASP A 3 3.65 20.44 1.36
C ASP A 3 2.27 19.87 0.99
N PRO A 4 1.60 20.37 -0.08
CA PRO A 4 0.33 19.80 -0.50
C PRO A 4 0.45 18.33 -0.92
N SER A 5 1.65 17.83 -1.22
CA SER A 5 1.92 16.41 -1.50
C SER A 5 1.76 15.51 -0.27
N THR A 6 1.80 16.08 0.94
CA THR A 6 1.72 15.32 2.19
C THR A 6 0.28 14.96 2.57
N ARG A 7 -0.74 15.68 2.07
CA ARG A 7 -2.13 15.41 2.45
C ARG A 7 -2.76 14.33 1.57
N VAL A 8 -3.40 13.36 2.20
CA VAL A 8 -4.22 12.35 1.51
C VAL A 8 -5.58 12.95 1.22
N SER A 9 -6.02 12.88 -0.04
CA SER A 9 -7.32 13.41 -0.44
C SER A 9 -8.41 12.32 -0.45
N PRO A 10 -9.70 12.67 -0.24
CA PRO A 10 -10.79 11.70 -0.36
C PRO A 10 -10.87 11.04 -1.73
N ARG A 11 -10.52 11.78 -2.80
CA ARG A 11 -10.46 11.25 -4.17
C ARG A 11 -9.42 10.14 -4.29
N GLU A 12 -8.23 10.37 -3.75
CA GLU A 12 -7.16 9.38 -3.77
C GLU A 12 -7.54 8.09 -3.03
N ILE A 13 -8.24 8.22 -1.89
CA ILE A 13 -8.76 7.06 -1.15
C ILE A 13 -9.79 6.30 -2.02
N ALA A 14 -10.68 6.99 -2.71
CA ALA A 14 -11.65 6.34 -3.59
C ALA A 14 -10.95 5.60 -4.75
N GLU A 15 -9.95 6.22 -5.37
CA GLU A 15 -9.15 5.61 -6.44
C GLU A 15 -8.42 4.36 -5.94
N PHE A 16 -7.86 4.40 -4.73
CA PHE A 16 -7.23 3.23 -4.10
C PHE A 16 -8.24 2.09 -3.85
N MET A 17 -9.43 2.42 -3.33
CA MET A 17 -10.47 1.42 -3.07
C MET A 17 -11.00 0.76 -4.36
N ASP A 18 -11.09 1.52 -5.45
CA ASP A 18 -11.44 0.97 -6.76
C ASP A 18 -10.35 0.05 -7.31
N ALA A 19 -9.08 0.42 -7.17
CA ALA A 19 -7.95 -0.44 -7.54
C ALA A 19 -7.93 -1.74 -6.71
N LEU A 20 -8.19 -1.65 -5.40
CA LEU A 20 -8.29 -2.81 -4.51
C LEU A 20 -9.44 -3.74 -4.91
N ARG A 21 -10.60 -3.18 -5.29
CA ARG A 21 -11.74 -3.95 -5.80
C ARG A 21 -11.41 -4.63 -7.12
N ALA A 22 -10.75 -3.94 -8.05
CA ALA A 22 -10.32 -4.50 -9.32
C ALA A 22 -9.31 -5.65 -9.13
N HIS A 23 -8.31 -5.45 -8.27
CA HIS A 23 -7.33 -6.48 -7.91
C HIS A 23 -7.99 -7.72 -7.32
N ARG A 24 -8.92 -7.54 -6.37
CA ARG A 24 -9.71 -8.64 -5.80
C ARG A 24 -10.48 -9.39 -6.89
N ASN A 25 -11.20 -8.67 -7.75
CA ASN A 25 -11.97 -9.29 -8.83
C ASN A 25 -11.08 -10.07 -9.81
N ALA A 26 -9.90 -9.55 -10.14
CA ALA A 26 -8.92 -10.24 -10.98
C ALA A 26 -8.43 -11.55 -10.33
N ALA A 27 -8.17 -11.52 -9.01
CA ALA A 27 -7.79 -12.70 -8.24
C ALA A 27 -8.87 -13.78 -8.23
N PHE A 28 -10.14 -13.39 -8.14
CA PHE A 28 -11.29 -14.31 -8.23
C PHE A 28 -11.47 -14.91 -9.62
N ASN A 29 -11.09 -14.20 -10.69
CA ASN A 29 -11.27 -14.62 -12.09
C ASN A 29 -10.16 -15.54 -12.63
N GLY A 30 -9.32 -16.12 -11.75
CA GLY A 30 -8.38 -17.19 -12.12
C GLY A 30 -6.95 -16.74 -12.45
N SER A 31 -6.65 -15.44 -12.38
CA SER A 31 -5.25 -15.03 -12.16
C SER A 31 -4.99 -15.23 -10.67
N GLY A 32 -4.20 -16.25 -10.29
CA GLY A 32 -3.95 -16.52 -8.86
C GLY A 32 -3.52 -15.24 -8.12
N PRO A 33 -3.90 -15.06 -6.84
CA PRO A 33 -3.63 -13.83 -6.09
C PRO A 33 -2.13 -13.66 -5.94
N ARG A 34 -1.49 -13.01 -6.91
CA ARG A 34 -0.10 -12.60 -6.77
C ARG A 34 -0.11 -11.32 -5.96
N PRO A 35 0.65 -11.23 -4.87
CA PRO A 35 0.77 -10.00 -4.12
C PRO A 35 1.20 -8.86 -5.06
N ASP A 36 0.36 -7.83 -5.15
CA ASP A 36 0.57 -6.70 -6.04
C ASP A 36 1.43 -5.64 -5.34
N ALA A 37 2.71 -5.63 -5.72
CA ALA A 37 3.69 -4.72 -5.15
C ALA A 37 3.34 -3.24 -5.40
N ALA A 38 2.67 -2.92 -6.50
CA ALA A 38 2.23 -1.56 -6.77
C ALA A 38 1.08 -1.15 -5.85
N LEU A 39 0.12 -2.04 -5.62
CA LEU A 39 -1.00 -1.80 -4.71
C LEU A 39 -0.54 -1.69 -3.24
N LEU A 40 0.40 -2.53 -2.80
CA LEU A 40 1.00 -2.41 -1.46
C LEU A 40 1.88 -1.17 -1.31
N ALA A 41 2.59 -0.75 -2.36
CA ALA A 41 3.32 0.51 -2.35
C ALA A 41 2.38 1.70 -2.19
N TRP A 42 1.23 1.68 -2.87
CA TRP A 42 0.22 2.73 -2.72
C TRP A 42 -0.41 2.73 -1.32
N LYS A 43 -0.80 1.56 -0.79
CA LYS A 43 -1.26 1.40 0.61
C LYS A 43 -0.26 2.02 1.59
N SER A 44 1.00 1.65 1.47
CA SER A 44 2.09 2.12 2.36
C SER A 44 2.29 3.63 2.28
N SER A 45 2.18 4.21 1.08
CA SER A 45 2.28 5.66 0.86
C SER A 45 1.13 6.44 1.50
N ILE A 46 -0.12 5.95 1.35
CA ILE A 46 -1.29 6.56 1.99
C ILE A 46 -1.15 6.51 3.52
N LEU A 47 -0.87 5.33 4.08
CA LEU A 47 -0.76 5.15 5.52
C LEU A 47 0.41 5.95 6.11
N GLY A 48 1.55 6.00 5.43
CA GLY A 48 2.69 6.80 5.85
C GLY A 48 2.35 8.29 5.93
N ARG A 49 1.68 8.84 4.91
CA ARG A 49 1.26 10.25 4.93
C ARG A 49 0.20 10.55 5.98
N ILE A 50 -0.70 9.61 6.28
CA ILE A 50 -1.66 9.78 7.38
C ILE A 50 -0.92 9.80 8.73
N ALA A 51 0.01 8.87 8.93
CA ALA A 51 0.83 8.78 10.13
C ALA A 51 1.66 10.06 10.37
N ASP A 52 2.19 10.67 9.32
CA ASP A 52 2.95 11.93 9.41
C ASP A 52 2.06 13.14 9.81
N GLN A 53 0.74 13.02 9.68
CA GLN A 53 -0.23 14.07 10.01
C GLN A 53 -0.92 13.89 11.36
N THR A 54 -0.66 12.79 12.07
CA THR A 54 -1.27 12.48 13.37
C THR A 54 -0.22 12.22 14.44
N ASP A 55 -0.59 12.40 15.71
CA ASP A 55 0.21 11.96 16.85
C ASP A 55 -0.22 10.60 17.42
N ASP A 56 -1.10 9.92 16.71
CA ASP A 56 -1.65 8.63 17.12
C ASP A 56 -0.63 7.48 16.91
N ALA A 57 -0.27 6.81 18.01
CA ALA A 57 0.70 5.72 18.01
C ALA A 57 0.21 4.48 17.26
N GLU A 58 -1.11 4.21 17.31
CA GLU A 58 -1.72 3.09 16.60
C GLU A 58 -1.61 3.29 15.09
N THR A 59 -1.90 4.48 14.59
CA THR A 59 -1.76 4.84 13.17
C THR A 59 -0.33 4.69 12.68
N ARG A 60 0.67 5.05 13.50
CA ARG A 60 2.09 4.86 13.17
C ARG A 60 2.45 3.38 13.06
N ALA A 61 1.99 2.56 14.01
CA ALA A 61 2.21 1.11 13.98
C ALA A 61 1.62 0.47 12.72
N VAL A 62 0.41 0.87 12.31
CA VAL A 62 -0.23 0.39 11.08
C VAL A 62 0.55 0.80 9.82
N ALA A 63 1.10 2.02 9.79
CA ALA A 63 1.95 2.46 8.69
C ALA A 63 3.28 1.69 8.62
N ASP A 64 3.88 1.38 9.76
CA ASP A 64 5.12 0.60 9.85
C ASP A 64 4.91 -0.86 9.43
N GLU A 65 3.80 -1.47 9.83
CA GLU A 65 3.42 -2.82 9.38
C GLU A 65 3.27 -2.86 7.85
N ALA A 66 2.56 -1.90 7.25
CA ALA A 66 2.40 -1.83 5.80
C ALA A 66 3.74 -1.68 5.06
N ARG A 67 4.67 -0.88 5.61
CA ARG A 67 6.03 -0.76 5.06
C ARG A 67 6.80 -2.07 5.17
N ALA A 68 6.66 -2.80 6.27
CA ALA A 68 7.29 -4.11 6.46
C ALA A 68 6.74 -5.16 5.50
N GLU A 69 5.42 -5.20 5.28
CA GLU A 69 4.79 -6.06 4.26
C GLU A 69 5.35 -5.78 2.86
N LEU A 70 5.45 -4.51 2.47
CA LEU A 70 6.01 -4.11 1.18
C LEU A 70 7.49 -4.50 1.04
N ALA A 71 8.27 -4.34 2.11
CA ALA A 71 9.68 -4.71 2.13
C ALA A 71 9.86 -6.23 1.99
N ALA A 72 9.06 -7.03 2.71
CA ALA A 72 9.06 -8.48 2.60
C ALA A 72 8.71 -8.94 1.17
N LEU A 73 7.67 -8.36 0.58
CA LEU A 73 7.29 -8.69 -0.79
C LEU A 73 8.40 -8.39 -1.81
N ARG A 74 9.09 -7.25 -1.64
CA ARG A 74 10.22 -6.89 -2.51
C ARG A 74 11.39 -7.86 -2.35
N ALA A 75 11.70 -8.24 -1.11
CA ALA A 75 12.76 -9.21 -0.82
C ALA A 75 12.45 -10.60 -1.41
N ASP A 76 11.19 -11.02 -1.42
CA ASP A 76 10.74 -12.27 -2.04
C ASP A 76 10.88 -12.23 -3.58
N ASP A 77 10.58 -11.09 -4.21
CA ASP A 77 10.74 -10.92 -5.67
C ASP A 77 12.24 -10.89 -6.07
N GLU A 78 13.09 -10.26 -5.25
CA GLU A 78 14.56 -10.27 -5.43
C GLU A 78 15.16 -11.66 -5.22
N SER A 79 14.63 -12.44 -4.27
CA SER A 79 15.11 -13.81 -3.99
C SER A 79 14.57 -14.85 -4.99
N GLY A 80 13.42 -14.58 -5.61
CA GLY A 80 12.76 -15.44 -6.60
C GLY A 80 13.19 -15.20 -8.06
N GLY A 81 13.88 -14.09 -8.34
CA GLY A 81 14.29 -13.66 -9.69
C GLY A 81 15.52 -14.38 -10.29
N GLY A 82 15.98 -15.47 -9.68
CA GLY A 82 17.11 -16.28 -10.16
C GLY A 82 16.66 -17.56 -10.88
N ARG A 83 15.99 -17.45 -12.03
CA ARG A 83 15.82 -18.56 -13.00
C ARG A 83 15.68 -18.05 -14.43
#